data_AF-A0A0S2S919-F1
#
_entry.id   AF-A0A0S2S919-F1
#
_cell.length_a   1.000
_cell.length_b   1.000
_cell.length_c   1.000
_cell.angle_alpha   90.00
_cell.angle_beta   90.00
_cell.angle_gamma   90.00
#
_symmetry.space_group_name_H-M   'P 1'
#
loop_
_entity.id
_entity.type
_entity.pdbx_description
1 polymer ?
#
loop_
_entity_poly.entity_id
_entity_poly.type
_entity_poly.pdbx_seq_one_letter_code
_entity_poly.pdbx_strand_id
1 'polypeptide(L)'
;MRQEEINERFEKTIADILKMKKKDGIFNNYINRIVFPFFKYFTFHSEINFQFPLTILAGKNGSGKSSVLHALYGSPKGYNIGDFWFSSQLDPIEDFGGEVQERHCYFMTIFLKGINIQFYIIESITRIVMTWNTGRLLDPG
;
A
#
# COMPACT_ATOMS: atom_id res chain seq x y z
N MET A 1 25.74 -26.72 -15.58
CA MET A 1 24.45 -26.03 -15.48
C MET A 1 24.71 -24.55 -15.43
N ARG A 2 24.57 -23.78 -16.53
CA ARG A 2 25.33 -22.51 -16.62
C ARG A 2 24.53 -21.19 -16.63
N GLN A 3 23.40 -21.07 -17.30
CA GLN A 3 22.54 -19.87 -17.15
C GLN A 3 21.14 -20.12 -17.72
N GLU A 4 21.06 -20.84 -18.84
CA GLU A 4 19.81 -21.16 -19.52
C GLU A 4 18.86 -21.96 -18.63
N GLU A 5 19.34 -23.04 -18.00
CA GLU A 5 18.53 -23.84 -17.06
C GLU A 5 18.06 -23.03 -15.83
N ILE A 6 18.83 -22.02 -15.40
CA ILE A 6 18.43 -21.14 -14.28
C ILE A 6 17.30 -20.22 -14.74
N ASN A 7 17.43 -19.64 -15.93
CA ASN A 7 16.41 -18.78 -16.51
C ASN A 7 15.12 -19.56 -16.76
N GLU A 8 15.20 -20.77 -17.31
CA GLU A 8 14.04 -21.65 -17.51
C GLU A 8 13.33 -21.97 -16.19
N ARG A 9 14.08 -22.30 -15.13
CA ARG A 9 13.51 -22.51 -13.80
C ARG A 9 12.85 -21.26 -13.24
N PHE A 10 13.47 -20.10 -13.45
CA PHE A 10 12.94 -18.83 -13.00
C PHE A 10 11.62 -18.49 -13.71
N GLU A 11 11.60 -18.57 -15.04
CA GLU A 11 10.39 -18.33 -15.85
C GLU A 11 9.26 -19.29 -15.47
N LYS A 12 9.58 -20.58 -15.30
CA LYS A 12 8.61 -21.57 -14.82
C LYS A 12 8.03 -21.19 -13.46
N THR A 13 8.89 -20.76 -12.53
CA THR A 13 8.46 -20.34 -11.19
C THR A 13 7.54 -19.12 -11.25
N ILE A 14 7.86 -18.12 -12.07
CA ILE A 14 7.01 -16.94 -12.27
C ILE A 14 5.66 -17.35 -12.86
N ALA A 15 5.64 -18.25 -13.86
CA ALA A 15 4.41 -18.74 -14.46
C ALA A 15 3.51 -19.48 -13.45
N ASP A 16 4.10 -20.32 -12.61
CA ASP A 16 3.38 -21.04 -11.55
C ASP A 16 2.78 -20.07 -10.53
N ILE A 17 3.53 -19.05 -10.08
CA ILE A 17 3.03 -18.03 -9.16
C ILE A 17 1.86 -17.24 -9.77
N LEU A 18 1.97 -16.85 -11.04
CA LEU A 18 0.90 -16.13 -11.74
C LEU A 18 -0.36 -16.99 -11.88
N LYS A 19 -0.20 -18.30 -12.12
CA LYS A 19 -1.30 -19.26 -12.17
C LYS A 19 -1.98 -19.40 -10.81
N MET A 20 -1.20 -19.58 -9.74
CA MET A 20 -1.71 -19.65 -8.35
C MET A 20 -2.50 -18.40 -7.97
N LYS A 21 -2.07 -17.22 -8.43
CA LYS A 21 -2.76 -15.96 -8.20
C LYS A 21 -4.09 -15.87 -8.95
N LYS A 22 -4.11 -16.18 -10.25
CA LYS A 22 -5.29 -15.97 -11.10
C LYS A 22 -6.33 -17.09 -10.99
N LYS A 23 -5.87 -18.34 -11.03
CA LYS A 23 -6.74 -19.51 -11.22
C LYS A 23 -7.16 -20.14 -9.90
N ASP A 24 -6.20 -20.33 -9.01
CA ASP A 24 -6.41 -21.10 -7.78
C ASP A 24 -6.84 -20.19 -6.62
N GLY A 25 -6.77 -18.87 -6.80
CA GLY A 25 -7.20 -17.89 -5.80
C GLY A 25 -6.42 -17.96 -4.50
N ILE A 26 -5.21 -18.54 -4.53
CA ILE A 26 -4.39 -18.80 -3.35
C ILE A 26 -3.98 -17.49 -2.66
N PHE A 27 -3.81 -16.43 -3.45
CA PHE A 27 -3.45 -15.10 -2.98
C PHE A 27 -4.64 -14.14 -2.97
N ASN A 28 -5.84 -14.56 -2.54
CA ASN A 28 -7.05 -13.73 -2.55
C ASN A 28 -7.26 -12.84 -1.30
N ASN A 29 -6.25 -12.69 -0.44
CA ASN A 29 -6.33 -11.91 0.80
C ASN A 29 -5.00 -11.17 1.06
N TYR A 30 -4.63 -10.26 0.17
CA TYR A 30 -3.45 -9.41 0.33
C TYR A 30 -3.76 -7.97 -0.08
N ILE A 31 -2.85 -7.07 0.25
CA ILE A 31 -2.98 -5.65 -0.04
C ILE A 31 -2.80 -5.44 -1.55
N ASN A 32 -3.81 -4.91 -2.24
CA ASN A 32 -3.77 -4.69 -3.69
C ASN A 32 -3.18 -3.33 -4.04
N ARG A 33 -3.49 -2.31 -3.23
CA ARG A 33 -3.11 -0.92 -3.49
C ARG A 33 -2.94 -0.18 -2.17
N ILE A 34 -1.95 0.70 -2.11
CA ILE A 34 -1.80 1.71 -1.06
C ILE A 34 -1.61 3.08 -1.71
N VAL A 35 -2.27 4.09 -1.16
CA VAL A 35 -2.24 5.47 -1.65
C VAL A 35 -1.90 6.39 -0.50
N PHE A 36 -1.06 7.37 -0.78
CA PHE A 36 -0.50 8.34 0.14
C PHE A 36 -0.92 9.75 -0.29
N PRO A 37 -2.14 10.21 0.08
CA PRO A 37 -2.56 11.58 -0.20
C PRO A 37 -1.65 12.60 0.48
N PHE A 38 -1.45 12.44 1.79
CA PHE A 38 -0.63 13.33 2.62
C PHE A 38 0.25 12.47 3.53
N PHE A 39 1.45 12.11 3.10
CA PHE A 39 2.28 11.18 3.87
C PHE A 39 3.76 11.55 3.83
N LYS A 40 4.27 12.12 4.94
CA LYS A 40 5.65 12.59 5.04
C LYS A 40 6.04 13.43 3.81
N TYR A 41 7.20 13.14 3.21
CA TYR A 41 7.75 13.79 2.03
C TYR A 41 7.31 13.18 0.69
N PHE A 42 6.24 12.39 0.67
CA PHE A 42 5.79 11.75 -0.56
C PHE A 42 5.09 12.79 -1.42
N THR A 43 5.24 12.68 -2.75
CA THR A 43 4.45 13.49 -3.67
C THR A 43 2.97 13.26 -3.40
N PHE A 44 2.19 14.34 -3.43
CA PHE A 44 0.75 14.29 -3.21
C PHE A 44 0.11 13.16 -4.02
N HIS A 45 -0.70 12.34 -3.34
CA HIS A 45 -1.44 11.23 -3.95
C HIS A 45 -0.59 10.12 -4.58
N SER A 46 0.66 9.94 -4.10
CA SER A 46 1.51 8.83 -4.53
C SER A 46 0.83 7.49 -4.28
N GLU A 47 0.98 6.53 -5.20
CA GLU A 47 0.36 5.21 -5.08
C GLU A 47 1.32 4.07 -5.42
N ILE A 48 1.05 2.91 -4.81
CA ILE A 48 1.73 1.64 -5.13
C ILE A 48 0.66 0.59 -5.38
N ASN A 49 0.75 -0.05 -6.56
CA ASN A 49 -0.14 -1.14 -6.98
C ASN A 49 0.61 -2.49 -6.89
N PHE A 50 0.15 -3.38 -6.01
CA PHE A 50 0.76 -4.69 -5.76
C PHE A 50 0.27 -5.73 -6.78
N GLN A 51 0.85 -5.67 -7.97
CA GLN A 51 0.47 -6.53 -9.11
C GLN A 51 1.06 -7.94 -9.03
N PHE A 52 2.07 -8.16 -8.21
CA PHE A 52 2.73 -9.46 -8.02
C PHE A 52 2.87 -9.76 -6.52
N PRO A 53 2.78 -11.04 -6.08
CA PRO A 53 2.85 -11.38 -4.65
C PRO A 53 4.23 -11.11 -4.02
N LEU A 54 5.25 -10.81 -4.84
CA LEU A 54 6.53 -10.27 -4.40
C LEU A 54 6.66 -8.83 -4.90
N THR A 55 6.97 -7.90 -4.01
CA THR A 55 7.27 -6.51 -4.35
C THR A 55 8.59 -6.12 -3.71
N ILE A 56 9.47 -5.50 -4.50
CA ILE A 56 10.79 -5.06 -4.05
C ILE A 56 10.79 -3.53 -4.02
N LEU A 57 11.01 -2.96 -2.84
CA LEU A 57 11.17 -1.51 -2.67
C LEU A 57 12.65 -1.16 -2.76
N ALA A 58 13.07 -0.55 -3.87
CA ALA A 58 14.44 -0.12 -4.11
C ALA A 58 14.53 1.39 -4.28
N GLY A 59 15.68 1.98 -3.93
CA GLY A 59 15.91 3.43 -4.01
C GLY A 59 17.01 3.90 -3.06
N LYS A 60 17.47 5.15 -3.24
CA LYS A 60 18.51 5.76 -2.39
C LYS A 60 18.09 5.82 -0.91
N ASN A 61 19.05 5.95 0.00
CA ASN A 61 18.74 6.19 1.42
C ASN A 61 17.92 7.48 1.57
N GLY A 62 16.96 7.48 2.50
CA GLY A 62 16.01 8.58 2.66
C GLY A 62 14.85 8.61 1.65
N SER A 63 14.80 7.73 0.65
CA SER A 63 13.73 7.73 -0.38
C SER A 63 12.36 7.22 0.09
N GLY A 64 12.11 7.12 1.40
CA GLY A 64 10.81 6.72 1.93
C GLY A 64 10.50 5.20 2.00
N LYS A 65 11.46 4.31 1.68
CA LYS A 65 11.24 2.84 1.73
C LYS A 65 10.72 2.35 3.09
N SER A 66 11.38 2.72 4.18
CA SER A 66 10.96 2.36 5.53
C SER A 66 9.60 2.97 5.87
N SER A 67 9.31 4.17 5.36
CA SER A 67 8.01 4.83 5.56
C SER A 67 6.87 4.03 4.91
N VAL A 68 7.06 3.49 3.70
CA VAL A 68 6.09 2.56 3.08
C VAL A 68 5.92 1.30 3.93
N LEU A 69 7.02 0.71 4.42
CA LEU A 69 6.96 -0.49 5.27
C LEU A 69 6.22 -0.23 6.58
N HIS A 70 6.43 0.93 7.22
CA HIS A 70 5.69 1.31 8.42
C HIS A 70 4.20 1.48 8.12
N ALA A 71 3.84 2.14 7.01
CA ALA A 71 2.45 2.28 6.60
C ALA A 71 1.78 0.91 6.41
N LEU A 72 2.46 -0.01 5.72
CA LEU A 72 2.00 -1.39 5.53
C LEU A 72 1.90 -2.16 6.86
N TYR A 73 2.82 -1.92 7.80
CA TYR A 73 2.79 -2.54 9.13
C TYR A 73 1.56 -2.12 9.95
N GLY A 74 1.16 -0.85 9.91
CA GLY A 74 -0.04 -0.39 10.61
C GLY A 74 -1.34 -0.50 9.83
N SER A 75 -1.32 -1.08 8.62
CA SER A 75 -2.53 -1.33 7.83
C SER A 75 -3.48 -2.39 8.43
N PRO A 76 -3.00 -3.52 9.00
CA PRO A 76 -3.87 -4.50 9.61
C PRO A 76 -4.49 -4.00 10.92
N LYS A 77 -5.71 -4.46 11.22
CA LYS A 77 -6.45 -4.10 12.44
C LYS A 77 -5.62 -4.45 13.69
N GLY A 78 -5.49 -3.50 14.61
CA GLY A 78 -4.80 -3.68 15.89
C GLY A 78 -3.33 -3.25 15.90
N TYR A 79 -2.79 -2.84 14.75
CA TYR A 79 -1.47 -2.21 14.66
C TYR A 79 -1.64 -0.70 14.50
N ASN A 80 -0.84 0.07 15.22
CA ASN A 80 -0.81 1.53 15.13
C ASN A 80 0.59 1.96 14.67
N ILE A 81 0.65 2.92 13.75
CA ILE A 81 1.92 3.54 13.35
C ILE A 81 2.27 4.80 14.15
N GLY A 82 1.50 5.15 15.19
CA GLY A 82 1.76 6.32 16.03
C GLY A 82 3.19 6.35 16.56
N ASP A 83 3.75 5.19 16.89
CA ASP A 83 5.15 5.06 17.35
C ASP A 83 6.20 5.32 16.25
N PHE A 84 5.79 5.31 14.98
CA PHE A 84 6.62 5.71 13.83
C PHE A 84 6.28 7.11 13.32
N TRP A 85 5.37 7.80 14.02
CA TRP A 85 4.82 9.11 13.75
C TRP A 85 5.31 10.16 14.74
N PHE A 86 6.62 10.19 14.99
CA PHE A 86 7.23 11.21 15.84
C PHE A 86 8.11 12.13 15.02
N SER A 87 7.96 13.43 15.24
CA SER A 87 8.92 14.42 14.79
C SER A 87 10.16 14.35 15.69
N SER A 88 11.33 14.49 15.09
CA SER A 88 12.55 14.78 15.85
C SER A 88 12.98 16.21 15.54
N GLN A 89 13.80 16.83 16.39
CA GLN A 89 14.35 18.17 16.09
C GLN A 89 15.15 18.20 14.77
N LEU A 90 15.61 17.03 14.29
CA LEU A 90 16.35 16.87 13.04
C LEU A 90 15.46 16.51 11.83
N ASP A 91 14.21 16.11 12.07
CA ASP A 91 13.21 15.71 11.07
C ASP A 91 11.82 16.16 11.55
N PRO A 92 11.55 17.49 11.55
CA PRO A 92 10.26 18.01 11.93
C PRO A 92 9.22 17.56 10.91
N ILE A 93 8.19 16.88 11.38
CA ILE A 93 6.98 16.67 10.59
C ILE A 93 6.27 18.03 10.55
N GLU A 94 6.35 18.73 9.43
CA GLU A 94 5.63 19.99 9.25
C GLU A 94 4.13 19.70 9.11
N ASP A 95 3.32 20.27 10.01
CA ASP A 95 1.88 20.37 9.77
C ASP A 95 1.70 21.19 8.49
N PHE A 96 1.11 20.60 7.45
CA PHE A 96 0.84 21.30 6.19
C PHE A 96 0.00 22.56 6.51
N GLY A 97 0.64 23.73 6.46
CA GLY A 97 0.13 25.02 6.94
C GLY A 97 -0.93 25.66 6.03
N GLY A 98 -1.91 24.89 5.56
CA GLY A 98 -3.11 25.39 4.89
C GLY A 98 -4.29 25.52 5.83
N GLU A 99 -5.31 26.29 5.44
CA GLU A 99 -6.59 26.45 6.18
C GLU A 99 -7.31 25.11 6.45
N VAL A 100 -6.92 24.05 5.74
CA VAL A 100 -7.25 22.66 6.03
C VAL A 100 -5.99 21.98 6.58
N GLN A 101 -5.95 21.71 7.88
CA GLN A 101 -4.92 20.85 8.48
C GLN A 101 -5.10 19.42 7.96
N GLU A 102 -4.51 19.12 6.81
CA GLU A 102 -4.59 17.80 6.20
C GLU A 102 -3.63 16.86 6.95
N ARG A 103 -4.18 16.25 8.00
CA ARG A 103 -3.50 15.25 8.82
C ARG A 103 -2.91 14.17 7.93
N HIS A 104 -1.74 13.69 8.32
CA HIS A 104 -1.11 12.65 7.55
C HIS A 104 -1.98 11.41 7.46
N CYS A 105 -2.17 10.95 6.24
CA CYS A 105 -3.05 9.86 5.95
C CYS A 105 -2.56 9.04 4.77
N TYR A 106 -3.00 7.80 4.79
CA TYR A 106 -2.90 6.88 3.68
C TYR A 106 -4.13 5.99 3.70
N PHE A 107 -4.46 5.44 2.55
CA PHE A 107 -5.50 4.44 2.46
C PHE A 107 -5.05 3.24 1.66
N MET A 108 -5.64 2.11 1.99
CA MET A 108 -5.29 0.82 1.44
C MET A 108 -6.52 0.14 0.88
N THR A 109 -6.36 -0.52 -0.26
CA THR A 109 -7.40 -1.38 -0.85
C THR A 109 -7.00 -2.84 -0.73
N ILE A 110 -7.91 -3.66 -0.21
CA ILE A 110 -7.84 -5.13 -0.25
C ILE A 110 -8.98 -5.62 -1.14
N PHE A 111 -8.73 -6.62 -1.97
CA PHE A 111 -9.79 -7.32 -2.69
C PHE A 111 -10.17 -8.61 -1.98
N LEU A 112 -11.36 -8.67 -1.37
CA LEU A 112 -11.87 -9.85 -0.68
C LEU A 112 -13.14 -10.35 -1.36
N LYS A 113 -13.13 -11.61 -1.82
CA LYS A 113 -14.31 -12.31 -2.36
C LYS A 113 -15.09 -11.51 -3.42
N GLY A 114 -14.40 -10.78 -4.31
CA GLY A 114 -15.06 -9.96 -5.33
C GLY A 114 -15.33 -8.51 -4.92
N ILE A 115 -15.03 -8.13 -3.68
CA ILE A 115 -15.33 -6.82 -3.10
C ILE A 115 -14.02 -6.07 -2.83
N ASN A 116 -13.92 -4.85 -3.33
CA ASN A 116 -12.87 -3.92 -2.92
C ASN A 116 -13.24 -3.33 -1.57
N ILE A 117 -12.38 -3.49 -0.57
CA ILE A 117 -12.54 -2.89 0.75
C ILE A 117 -11.40 -1.89 0.93
N GLN A 118 -11.77 -0.64 1.19
CA GLN A 118 -10.82 0.43 1.48
C GLN A 118 -10.72 0.66 2.98
N PHE A 119 -9.50 0.93 3.44
CA PHE A 119 -9.18 1.26 4.82
C PHE A 119 -8.48 2.60 4.82
N TYR A 120 -9.03 3.58 5.54
CA TYR A 120 -8.44 4.92 5.67
C TYR A 120 -7.76 5.02 7.04
N ILE A 121 -6.50 5.42 7.04
CA ILE A 121 -5.69 5.49 8.24
C ILE A 121 -5.20 6.92 8.40
N ILE A 122 -5.54 7.51 9.54
CA ILE A 122 -5.18 8.87 9.93
C ILE A 122 -4.55 8.78 11.31
N GLU A 123 -3.27 9.10 11.45
CA GLU A 123 -2.51 9.30 12.70
C GLU A 123 -3.15 8.73 13.98
N SER A 124 -3.29 7.40 14.09
CA SER A 124 -3.84 6.65 15.25
C SER A 124 -5.32 6.26 15.23
N ILE A 125 -6.10 6.63 14.22
CA ILE A 125 -7.47 6.14 14.02
C ILE A 125 -7.54 5.43 12.67
N THR A 126 -7.63 4.10 12.71
CA THR A 126 -8.09 3.31 11.57
C THR A 126 -9.59 3.52 11.42
N ARG A 127 -10.01 4.33 10.44
CA ARG A 127 -11.42 4.40 10.03
C ARG A 127 -11.64 3.41 8.90
N ILE A 128 -12.45 2.39 9.16
CA ILE A 128 -12.91 1.50 8.11
C ILE A 128 -13.98 2.26 7.32
N VAL A 129 -13.64 2.71 6.12
CA VAL A 129 -14.63 3.21 5.17
C VAL A 129 -14.81 2.14 4.11
N MET A 130 -15.84 1.30 4.30
CA MET A 130 -16.20 0.31 3.28
C MET A 130 -16.80 1.05 2.07
N THR A 131 -16.00 1.24 1.02
CA THR A 131 -16.49 1.76 -0.26
C THR A 131 -16.96 0.60 -1.13
N TRP A 132 -18.27 0.53 -1.41
CA TRP A 132 -18.81 -0.39 -2.39
C TRP A 132 -18.53 0.15 -3.78
N ASN A 133 -17.45 -0.30 -4.42
CA ASN A 133 -17.20 0.06 -5.82
C ASN A 133 -17.51 -1.14 -6.72
N THR A 134 -18.79 -1.36 -7.00
CA THR A 134 -19.24 -2.27 -8.07
C THR A 134 -19.16 -1.56 -9.42
N GLY A 135 -17.99 -1.06 -9.81
CA GLY A 135 -17.68 -0.68 -11.20
C GLY A 135 -18.66 0.24 -11.95
N ARG A 136 -19.52 1.00 -11.26
CA ARG A 136 -20.30 2.08 -11.87
C ARG A 136 -19.78 3.40 -11.32
N LEU A 137 -19.15 4.16 -12.21
CA LEU A 137 -19.03 5.60 -12.05
C LEU A 137 -20.43 6.14 -11.74
N LEU A 138 -20.62 6.65 -10.53
CA LEU A 138 -21.78 7.49 -10.26
C LEU A 138 -21.46 8.85 -10.89
N ASP A 139 -22.18 9.12 -11.97
CA ASP A 139 -22.29 10.45 -12.56
C ASP A 139 -22.76 11.43 -11.46
N PRO A 140 -22.10 12.58 -11.27
CA PRO A 140 -22.53 13.57 -10.31
C PRO A 140 -23.77 14.29 -10.87
N GLY A 141 -24.95 13.79 -10.51
CA GLY A 141 -26.21 14.52 -10.62
C GLY A 141 -26.32 15.65 -9.60
#